data_AF-A0A1V2Q276-F1
#
_entry.id   AF-A0A1V2Q276-F1
#
_cell.length_a   1.000
_cell.length_b   1.000
_cell.length_c   1.000
_cell.angle_alpha   90.00
_cell.angle_beta   90.00
_cell.angle_gamma   90.00
#
_symmetry.space_group_name_H-M   'P 1'
#
loop_
_entity.id
_entity.type
_entity.pdbx_description
1 polymer ?
#
loop_
_entity_poly.entity_id
_entity_poly.type
_entity_poly.pdbx_seq_one_letter_code
_entity_poly.pdbx_strand_id
1 'polypeptide(L)'
;MGEQFSVEPPELRGYGELLTRNAQHFMTIKDHAVTKGGDTSGFTGLLSLLQPIVTGVANLYGETLDFANQMMVKEAEGLNKAADMYEKGEEMVMSLVDRVLSELHDVAEAPSLGGGGR
;
A
#
# COMPACT_ATOMS: atom_id res chain seq x y z
N MET A 1 -2.25 18.52 24.45
CA MET A 1 -1.03 18.19 23.68
C MET A 1 -1.46 17.18 22.65
N GLY A 2 -1.80 17.63 21.44
CA GLY A 2 -2.07 16.72 20.33
C GLY A 2 -0.73 16.24 19.81
N GLU A 3 -0.52 14.94 19.71
CA GLU A 3 0.62 14.39 18.98
C GLU A 3 0.61 15.03 17.58
N GLN A 4 1.73 15.65 17.22
CA GLN A 4 1.91 16.20 15.88
C GLN A 4 2.02 15.00 14.93
N PHE A 5 0.87 14.58 14.40
CA PHE A 5 0.77 13.49 13.43
C PHE A 5 1.50 13.94 12.15
N SER A 6 2.73 13.46 12.00
CA SER A 6 3.57 13.63 10.80
C SER A 6 3.60 12.29 10.08
N VAL A 7 3.27 12.31 8.80
CA VAL A 7 3.31 11.13 7.94
C VAL A 7 4.39 11.37 6.91
N GLU A 8 5.30 10.41 6.77
CA GLU A 8 6.38 10.44 5.79
C GLU A 8 5.98 9.57 4.58
N PRO A 9 5.60 10.16 3.43
CA PRO A 9 5.20 9.41 2.24
C PRO A 9 6.24 8.36 1.78
N PRO A 10 7.56 8.62 1.84
CA PRO A 10 8.57 7.60 1.51
C PRO A 10 8.49 6.35 2.39
N GLU A 11 8.17 6.50 3.68
CA GLU A 11 8.04 5.36 4.59
C GLU A 11 6.83 4.50 4.24
N LEU A 12 5.69 5.13 3.92
CA LEU A 12 4.49 4.42 3.45
C LEU A 12 4.76 3.60 2.18
N ARG A 13 5.49 4.19 1.21
CA ARG A 13 5.93 3.49 -0.01
C ARG A 13 6.84 2.31 0.34
N GLY A 14 7.80 2.50 1.24
CA GLY A 14 8.69 1.44 1.72
C GLY A 14 7.93 0.28 2.37
N TYR A 15 6.93 0.56 3.21
CA TYR A 15 6.07 -0.49 3.77
C TYR A 15 5.24 -1.20 2.69
N GLY A 16 4.73 -0.47 1.69
CA GLY A 16 4.05 -1.07 0.53
C GLY A 16 4.93 -2.05 -0.25
N GLU A 17 6.21 -1.70 -0.46
CA GLU A 17 7.19 -2.60 -1.09
C GLU A 17 7.45 -3.85 -0.25
N LEU A 18 7.60 -3.69 1.07
CA LEU A 18 7.77 -4.83 1.99
C LEU A 18 6.57 -5.77 1.96
N LEU A 19 5.35 -5.23 1.95
CA LEU A 19 4.12 -6.02 1.84
C LEU A 19 4.06 -6.78 0.51
N THR A 20 4.40 -6.11 -0.60
CA THR A 20 4.43 -6.73 -1.94
C THR A 20 5.44 -7.86 -2.02
N ARG A 21 6.65 -7.64 -1.49
CA ARG A 21 7.70 -8.68 -1.43
C ARG A 21 7.26 -9.85 -0.57
N ASN A 22 6.68 -9.59 0.59
CA ASN A 22 6.22 -10.64 1.49
C ASN A 22 5.05 -11.44 0.90
N ALA A 23 4.15 -10.79 0.15
CA ALA A 23 3.05 -11.45 -0.53
C ALA A 23 3.55 -12.51 -1.53
N GLN A 24 4.66 -12.26 -2.23
CA GLN A 24 5.25 -13.22 -3.17
C GLN A 24 5.75 -14.51 -2.47
N HIS A 25 6.10 -14.46 -1.19
CA HIS A 25 6.47 -15.65 -0.43
C HIS A 25 5.28 -16.61 -0.25
N PHE A 26 4.04 -16.12 -0.12
CA PHE A 26 2.87 -16.99 -0.07
C PHE A 26 2.68 -17.80 -1.35
N MET A 27 2.96 -17.21 -2.52
CA MET A 27 2.88 -17.93 -3.79
C MET A 27 3.93 -19.04 -3.88
N THR A 28 5.13 -18.80 -3.36
CA THR A 28 6.19 -19.82 -3.30
C THR A 28 5.82 -20.96 -2.35
N ILE A 29 5.26 -20.64 -1.18
CA ILE A 29 4.79 -21.63 -0.21
C ILE A 29 3.63 -22.45 -0.79
N LYS A 30 2.69 -21.78 -1.47
CA LYS A 30 1.56 -22.42 -2.15
C LYS A 30 2.06 -23.44 -3.17
N ASP A 31 2.97 -23.03 -4.05
CA ASP A 31 3.49 -23.89 -5.11
C ASP A 31 4.15 -25.15 -4.52
N HIS A 32 4.94 -24.97 -3.46
CA HIS A 32 5.53 -26.09 -2.73
C HIS A 32 4.48 -27.00 -2.07
N ALA A 33 3.50 -26.43 -1.37
CA ALA A 33 2.49 -27.19 -0.63
C ALA A 33 1.54 -27.95 -1.57
N VAL A 34 1.14 -27.37 -2.70
CA VAL A 34 0.29 -28.05 -3.69
C VAL A 34 1.08 -29.15 -4.40
N THR A 35 2.33 -28.87 -4.81
CA THR A 35 3.15 -29.82 -5.57
C THR A 35 3.67 -30.97 -4.72
N LYS A 36 3.96 -30.75 -3.44
CA LYS A 36 4.51 -31.78 -2.54
C LYS A 36 3.50 -32.35 -1.55
N GLY A 37 2.64 -31.51 -0.98
CA GLY A 37 1.62 -31.93 0.00
C GLY A 37 0.35 -32.47 -0.64
N GLY A 38 0.03 -32.05 -1.87
CA GLY A 38 -1.08 -32.57 -2.67
C GLY A 38 -0.73 -33.77 -3.56
N ASP A 39 0.54 -34.20 -3.59
CA ASP A 39 0.95 -35.33 -4.42
C ASP A 39 0.44 -36.65 -3.84
N THR A 40 -0.61 -37.18 -4.46
CA THR A 40 -1.23 -38.45 -4.10
C THR A 40 -0.93 -39.57 -5.09
N SER A 41 0.07 -39.38 -5.97
CA SER A 41 0.47 -40.38 -6.97
C SER A 41 0.90 -41.72 -6.36
N GLY A 42 1.42 -41.70 -5.13
CA GLY A 42 1.79 -42.89 -4.36
C GLY A 42 0.63 -43.57 -3.62
N PHE A 43 -0.60 -43.04 -3.69
CA PHE A 43 -1.73 -43.59 -2.92
C PHE A 43 -2.31 -44.80 -3.65
N THR A 44 -1.98 -46.00 -3.18
CA THR A 44 -2.46 -47.27 -3.73
C THR A 44 -3.35 -48.03 -2.72
N GLY A 45 -4.25 -48.89 -3.21
CA GLY A 45 -5.10 -49.72 -2.36
C GLY A 45 -6.07 -48.89 -1.51
N LEU A 46 -6.20 -49.19 -0.22
CA LEU A 46 -7.09 -48.44 0.69
C LEU A 46 -6.74 -46.94 0.79
N LEU A 47 -5.47 -46.58 0.55
CA LEU A 47 -5.05 -45.17 0.60
C LEU A 47 -5.59 -44.35 -0.57
N SER A 48 -5.95 -44.97 -1.71
CA SER A 48 -6.54 -44.22 -2.84
C SER A 48 -7.89 -43.58 -2.47
N LEU A 49 -8.59 -44.13 -1.48
CA LEU A 49 -9.84 -43.57 -0.96
C LEU A 49 -9.64 -42.21 -0.28
N LEU A 50 -8.41 -41.90 0.16
CA LEU A 50 -8.07 -40.63 0.80
C LEU A 50 -7.71 -39.52 -0.21
N GLN A 51 -7.49 -39.86 -1.49
CA GLN A 51 -7.10 -38.88 -2.51
C GLN A 51 -8.01 -37.66 -2.57
N PRO A 52 -9.36 -37.79 -2.57
CA PRO A 52 -10.23 -36.62 -2.64
C PRO A 52 -10.08 -35.68 -1.44
N ILE A 53 -9.84 -36.25 -0.25
CA ILE A 53 -9.66 -35.48 0.99
C ILE A 53 -8.34 -34.71 0.94
N VAL A 54 -7.24 -35.36 0.56
CA VAL A 54 -5.93 -34.72 0.46
C VAL A 54 -5.94 -33.62 -0.60
N THR A 55 -6.53 -33.88 -1.77
CA THR A 55 -6.71 -32.86 -2.81
C THR A 55 -7.54 -31.69 -2.30
N GLY A 56 -8.63 -31.96 -1.56
CA GLY A 56 -9.46 -30.92 -0.97
C GLY A 56 -8.69 -30.02 0.02
N VAL A 57 -7.90 -30.62 0.91
CA VAL A 57 -7.07 -29.88 1.88
C VAL A 57 -5.98 -29.08 1.18
N ALA A 58 -5.31 -29.66 0.18
CA ALA A 58 -4.29 -28.97 -0.61
C ALA A 58 -4.87 -27.76 -1.36
N ASN A 59 -6.06 -27.91 -1.94
CA ASN A 59 -6.77 -26.80 -2.61
C ASN A 59 -7.17 -25.71 -1.62
N LEU A 60 -7.78 -26.05 -0.49
CA LEU A 60 -8.19 -25.09 0.54
C LEU A 60 -6.98 -24.30 1.08
N TYR A 61 -5.86 -24.99 1.30
CA TYR A 61 -4.61 -24.36 1.69
C TYR A 61 -4.10 -23.39 0.62
N GLY A 62 -4.12 -23.81 -0.65
CA GLY A 62 -3.75 -22.96 -1.78
C GLY A 62 -4.62 -21.72 -1.93
N GLU A 63 -5.94 -21.87 -1.83
CA GLU A 63 -6.90 -20.75 -1.86
C GLU A 63 -6.68 -19.77 -0.71
N THR A 64 -6.37 -20.29 0.48
CA THR A 64 -6.06 -19.44 1.65
C THR A 64 -4.80 -18.61 1.42
N LEU A 65 -3.77 -19.18 0.79
CA LEU A 65 -2.55 -18.46 0.46
C LEU A 65 -2.75 -17.43 -0.66
N ASP A 66 -3.59 -17.73 -1.67
CA ASP A 66 -3.97 -16.74 -2.68
C ASP A 66 -4.71 -15.56 -2.04
N PHE A 67 -5.65 -15.83 -1.13
CA PHE A 67 -6.36 -14.79 -0.41
C PHE A 67 -5.42 -13.93 0.43
N ALA A 68 -4.48 -14.54 1.15
CA ALA A 68 -3.49 -13.81 1.93
C ALA A 68 -2.59 -12.92 1.04
N ASN A 69 -2.16 -13.42 -0.12
CA ASN A 69 -1.43 -12.65 -1.11
C ASN A 69 -2.23 -11.43 -1.58
N GLN A 70 -3.49 -11.62 -1.98
CA GLN A 70 -4.36 -10.55 -2.46
C GLN A 70 -4.56 -9.45 -1.41
N MET A 71 -4.75 -9.83 -0.14
CA MET A 71 -4.92 -8.87 0.94
C MET A 71 -3.67 -8.02 1.18
N MET A 72 -2.48 -8.63 1.16
CA MET A 72 -1.22 -7.89 1.29
C MET A 72 -0.97 -6.94 0.12
N VAL A 73 -1.25 -7.37 -1.11
CA VAL A 73 -1.11 -6.52 -2.30
C VAL A 73 -2.08 -5.34 -2.23
N LYS A 74 -3.34 -5.59 -1.83
CA LYS A 74 -4.34 -4.54 -1.65
C LYS A 74 -3.93 -3.53 -0.58
N GLU A 75 -3.34 -3.99 0.52
CA GLU A 75 -2.86 -3.10 1.57
C GLU A 75 -1.66 -2.27 1.11
N ALA A 76 -0.73 -2.87 0.35
CA ALA A 76 0.37 -2.15 -0.29
C ALA A 76 -0.13 -1.04 -1.25
N GLU A 77 -1.14 -1.34 -2.08
CA GLU A 77 -1.79 -0.34 -2.94
C GLU A 77 -2.42 0.79 -2.11
N GLY A 78 -3.05 0.45 -0.97
CA GLY A 78 -3.60 1.41 -0.03
C GLY A 78 -2.55 2.36 0.54
N LEU A 79 -1.39 1.83 0.92
CA LEU A 79 -0.25 2.65 1.42
C LEU A 79 0.30 3.58 0.34
N ASN A 80 0.48 3.08 -0.88
CA ASN A 80 0.93 3.90 -2.01
C ASN A 80 -0.06 5.03 -2.31
N LYS A 81 -1.37 4.73 -2.30
CA LYS A 81 -2.40 5.74 -2.50
C LYS A 81 -2.42 6.77 -1.38
N ALA A 82 -2.18 6.35 -0.13
CA ALA A 82 -2.08 7.27 0.99
C ALA A 82 -0.87 8.20 0.84
N ALA A 83 0.30 7.67 0.47
CA ALA A 83 1.50 8.46 0.17
C ALA A 83 1.22 9.52 -0.92
N ASP A 84 0.60 9.11 -2.04
CA ASP A 84 0.23 10.02 -3.12
C ASP A 84 -0.73 11.13 -2.65
N MET A 85 -1.62 10.84 -1.70
CA MET A 85 -2.55 11.83 -1.15
C MET A 85 -1.84 12.85 -0.26
N TYR A 86 -0.87 12.42 0.57
CA TYR A 86 -0.10 13.32 1.40
C TYR A 86 0.80 14.23 0.58
N GLU A 87 1.54 13.69 -0.39
CA GLU A 87 2.39 14.47 -1.30
C GLU A 87 1.60 15.53 -2.06
N LYS A 88 0.44 15.16 -2.64
CA LYS A 88 -0.44 16.13 -3.33
C LYS A 88 -1.02 17.18 -2.39
N GLY A 89 -1.30 16.81 -1.14
CA GLY A 89 -1.76 17.74 -0.12
C GLY A 89 -0.70 18.79 0.20
N GLU A 90 0.55 18.35 0.38
CA GLU A 90 1.69 19.26 0.63
C GLU A 90 1.95 20.18 -0.57
N GLU A 91 1.99 19.66 -1.79
CA GLU A 91 2.13 20.46 -3.01
C GLU A 91 1.04 21.54 -3.12
N MET A 92 -0.21 21.18 -2.82
CA MET A 92 -1.33 22.12 -2.84
C MET A 92 -1.15 23.23 -1.80
N VAL A 93 -0.78 22.87 -0.57
CA VAL A 93 -0.55 23.85 0.51
C VAL A 93 0.61 24.77 0.18
N MET A 94 1.74 24.23 -0.31
CA MET A 94 2.89 25.04 -0.73
C MET A 94 2.50 26.02 -1.85
N SER A 95 1.72 25.57 -2.84
CA SER A 95 1.26 26.44 -3.93
C SER A 95 0.35 27.58 -3.45
N LEU A 96 -0.46 27.34 -2.41
CA LEU A 96 -1.31 28.36 -1.80
C LEU A 96 -0.48 29.36 -1.01
N VAL A 97 0.52 28.89 -0.25
CA VAL A 97 1.44 29.74 0.49
C VAL A 97 2.23 30.64 -0.46
N ASP A 98 2.77 30.10 -1.55
CA ASP A 98 3.51 30.88 -2.56
C ASP A 98 2.64 31.98 -3.18
N ARG A 99 1.36 31.68 -3.48
CA ARG A 99 0.41 32.69 -3.98
C ARG A 99 0.17 33.80 -2.97
N VAL A 100 -0.07 33.45 -1.71
CA VAL A 100 -0.29 34.45 -0.65
C VAL A 100 0.95 35.31 -0.45
N LEU A 101 2.15 34.71 -0.47
CA LEU A 101 3.41 35.46 -0.37
C LEU A 101 3.60 36.41 -1.56
N SER A 102 3.26 35.97 -2.78
CA SER A 102 3.29 36.82 -3.97
C SER A 102 2.33 38.01 -3.84
N GLU A 103 1.08 37.76 -3.44
CA GLU A 103 0.09 38.84 -3.24
C GLU A 103 0.53 39.84 -2.16
N LEU A 104 1.11 39.34 -1.05
CA LEU A 104 1.65 40.20 0.01
C LEU A 104 2.83 41.05 -0.49
N HIS A 105 3.69 40.48 -1.33
CA HIS A 105 4.80 41.21 -1.94
C HIS A 105 4.31 42.30 -2.89
N ASP A 106 3.33 41.98 -3.74
CA ASP A 106 2.71 42.95 -4.67
C ASP A 106 2.04 44.11 -3.93
N VAL A 107 1.38 43.83 -2.79
CA VAL A 107 0.78 44.86 -1.92
C VAL A 107 1.85 45.69 -1.19
N ALA A 108 2.98 45.08 -0.81
CA ALA A 108 4.08 45.79 -0.17
C ALA A 108 4.86 46.70 -1.14
N GLU A 109 4.92 46.34 -2.41
CA GLU A 109 5.53 47.16 -3.48
C GLU A 109 4.55 48.18 -4.09
N ALA A 110 3.24 48.03 -3.85
CA ALA A 110 2.25 49.01 -4.26
C ALA A 110 2.59 50.38 -3.61
N PRO A 111 2.71 51.46 -4.39
CA PRO A 111 3.03 52.77 -3.84
C PRO A 111 1.95 53.15 -2.85
N SER A 112 2.34 53.47 -1.61
CA SER A 112 1.41 54.07 -0.67
C SER A 112 0.90 55.36 -1.32
N LEU A 113 -0.38 55.37 -1.70
CA LEU A 113 -1.06 56.61 -2.07
C LEU A 113 -1.02 57.48 -0.82
N GLY A 114 0.00 58.32 -0.79
CA GLY A 114 0.36 59.14 0.34
C GLY A 114 -0.83 59.93 0.84
N GLY A 115 -1.05 59.85 2.14
CA GLY A 115 -1.64 60.97 2.85
C GLY A 115 -0.79 62.21 2.60
N GLY A 116 -1.41 63.25 2.04
CA GLY A 116 -0.79 64.55 1.85
C GLY A 116 -1.31 65.30 0.63
N GLY A 117 -2.39 66.06 0.79
CA GLY A 117 -2.79 67.00 -0.25
C GLY A 117 -4.13 67.71 -0.08
N ARG A 118 -4.18 68.62 0.90
CA ARG A 118 -5.14 69.74 1.11
C ARG A 118 -6.41 69.44 1.90
#